data_AF-U5BTB6-F1
#
_entry.id   AF-U5BTB6-F1
#
_cell.length_a   1.000
_cell.length_b   1.000
_cell.length_c   1.000
_cell.angle_alpha   90.00
_cell.angle_beta   90.00
_cell.angle_gamma   90.00
#
_symmetry.space_group_name_H-M   'P 1'
#
loop_
_entity.id
_entity.type
_entity.pdbx_description
1 polymer ?
#
loop_
_entity_poly.entity_id
_entity_poly.type
_entity_poly.pdbx_seq_one_letter_code
_entity_poly.pdbx_strand_id
1 'polypeptide(L)'
;MEKFIRFLIVVLVLVGSAQSFAQGNAEQTKEEALEIKRAAQEEKQQLAQEKREAKRIAAEEKRKIAAEKAEAKRVKNLQNAQKSYDKSLNNKHKSEMKLAKKRVKLEQARLKGKATPADLAKMELEIKKLEIAVEKWEGDAAKHWRTIERNSPRRDRDDGGKREN
;
A
#
# COMPACT_ATOMS: atom_id res chain seq x y z
N MET A 1 36.07 -80.67 47.56
CA MET A 1 34.77 -80.28 46.96
C MET A 1 34.42 -78.82 47.22
N GLU A 2 34.51 -78.32 48.46
CA GLU A 2 34.16 -76.91 48.77
C GLU A 2 34.95 -75.85 48.00
N LYS A 3 36.25 -76.04 47.75
CA LYS A 3 37.09 -75.09 47.01
C LYS A 3 36.65 -74.93 45.55
N PHE A 4 36.11 -76.00 44.95
CA PHE A 4 35.63 -76.00 43.56
C PHE A 4 34.29 -75.27 43.45
N ILE A 5 33.40 -75.46 44.43
CA ILE A 5 32.10 -74.76 44.51
C ILE A 5 32.32 -73.25 44.70
N ARG A 6 33.25 -72.84 45.58
CA ARG A 6 33.59 -71.43 45.77
C ARG A 6 34.17 -70.78 44.51
N PHE A 7 35.02 -71.50 43.78
CA PHE A 7 35.56 -71.03 42.50
C PHE A 7 34.45 -70.85 41.45
N LEU A 8 33.51 -71.79 41.38
CA LEU A 8 32.41 -71.74 40.43
C LEU A 8 31.43 -70.58 40.70
N ILE A 9 31.17 -70.27 41.98
CA ILE A 9 30.37 -69.10 42.38
C ILE A 9 31.07 -67.79 42.00
N VAL A 10 32.39 -67.68 42.20
CA VAL A 10 33.16 -66.47 41.84
C VAL A 10 33.15 -66.24 40.33
N VAL A 11 33.31 -67.30 39.52
CA VAL A 11 33.24 -67.20 38.06
C VAL A 11 31.84 -66.77 37.60
N LEU A 12 30.77 -67.30 38.21
CA LEU A 12 29.39 -66.96 37.83
C LEU A 12 29.05 -65.49 38.15
N VAL A 13 29.56 -64.96 39.27
CA VAL A 13 29.39 -63.54 39.64
C VAL A 13 30.18 -62.60 38.71
N LEU A 14 31.38 -63.00 38.28
CA LEU A 14 32.18 -62.22 37.33
C LEU A 14 31.59 -62.20 35.92
N VAL A 15 31.03 -63.33 35.44
CA VAL A 15 30.37 -63.38 34.12
C VAL A 15 29.03 -62.63 34.13
N GLY A 16 28.25 -62.73 35.20
CA GLY A 16 26.98 -62.01 35.34
C GLY A 16 27.14 -60.49 35.40
N SER A 17 28.20 -60.00 36.04
CA SER A 17 28.48 -58.55 36.12
C SER A 17 28.97 -57.95 34.80
N ALA A 18 29.69 -58.71 33.97
CA ALA A 18 30.11 -58.27 32.64
C ALA A 18 28.93 -58.11 31.65
N GLN A 19 27.92 -58.99 31.73
CA GLN A 19 26.70 -58.87 30.90
C GLN A 19 25.84 -57.65 31.27
N SER A 20 25.68 -57.35 32.56
CA SER A 20 24.92 -56.18 33.02
C SER A 20 25.54 -54.85 32.61
N PHE A 21 26.88 -54.77 32.54
CA PHE A 21 27.59 -53.55 32.10
C PHE A 21 27.51 -53.32 30.58
N ALA A 22 27.54 -54.39 29.79
CA ALA A 22 27.38 -54.32 28.33
C ALA A 22 25.95 -53.97 27.89
N GLN A 23 24.93 -54.41 28.64
CA GLN A 23 23.53 -54.04 28.40
C GLN A 23 23.25 -52.58 28.78
N GLY A 24 23.78 -52.09 29.90
CA GLY A 24 23.63 -50.69 30.32
C GLY A 24 24.24 -49.67 29.35
N ASN A 25 25.42 -49.96 28.79
CA ASN A 25 26.06 -49.09 27.78
C ASN A 25 25.30 -49.07 26.43
N ALA A 26 24.66 -50.19 26.06
CA ALA A 26 23.87 -50.28 24.82
C ALA A 26 22.48 -49.62 24.94
N GLU A 27 21.94 -49.48 26.15
CA GLU A 27 20.70 -48.73 26.41
C GLU A 27 20.95 -47.22 26.50
N GLN A 28 22.01 -46.79 27.19
CA GLN A 28 22.42 -45.37 27.23
C GLN A 28 22.70 -44.79 25.83
N THR A 29 23.40 -45.52 24.97
CA THR A 29 23.67 -45.08 23.58
C THR A 29 22.43 -45.03 22.70
N LYS A 30 21.38 -45.83 22.99
CA LYS A 30 20.10 -45.76 22.29
C LYS A 30 19.25 -44.59 22.74
N GLU A 31 19.24 -44.28 24.04
CA GLU A 31 18.57 -43.08 24.57
C GLU A 31 19.22 -41.79 24.04
N GLU A 32 20.55 -41.68 24.07
CA GLU A 32 21.27 -40.54 23.49
C GLU A 32 20.98 -40.36 21.99
N ALA A 33 20.93 -41.46 21.22
CA ALA A 33 20.57 -41.40 19.80
C ALA A 33 19.11 -40.98 19.54
N LEU A 34 18.20 -41.25 20.50
CA LEU A 34 16.79 -40.88 20.42
C LEU A 34 16.58 -39.41 20.82
N GLU A 35 17.32 -38.92 21.81
CA GLU A 35 17.36 -37.51 22.20
C GLU A 35 17.95 -36.63 21.09
N ILE A 36 19.07 -37.03 20.48
CA ILE A 36 19.66 -36.31 19.33
C ILE A 36 18.67 -36.24 18.15
N LYS A 37 17.89 -37.30 17.90
CA LYS A 37 16.84 -37.29 16.86
C LYS A 37 15.67 -36.37 17.20
N ARG A 38 15.23 -36.32 18.46
CA ARG A 38 14.18 -35.39 18.91
C ARG A 38 14.65 -33.95 18.83
N ALA A 39 15.85 -33.65 19.32
CA ALA A 39 16.47 -32.34 19.21
C ALA A 39 16.58 -31.90 17.73
N ALA A 40 17.03 -32.77 16.84
CA ALA A 40 17.11 -32.47 15.40
C ALA A 40 15.73 -32.29 14.73
N GLN A 41 14.67 -32.95 15.22
CA GLN A 41 13.30 -32.71 14.75
C GLN A 41 12.73 -31.39 15.26
N GLU A 42 12.98 -31.04 16.52
CA GLU A 42 12.56 -29.77 17.12
C GLU A 42 13.26 -28.58 16.44
N GLU A 43 14.58 -28.66 16.21
CA GLU A 43 15.32 -27.65 15.45
C GLU A 43 14.76 -27.49 14.03
N LYS A 44 14.43 -28.59 13.33
CA LYS A 44 13.80 -28.50 12.00
C LYS A 44 12.43 -27.84 12.04
N GLN A 45 11.64 -28.09 13.08
CA GLN A 45 10.33 -27.46 13.24
C GLN A 45 10.45 -25.97 13.55
N GLN A 46 11.37 -25.58 14.45
CA GLN A 46 11.67 -24.18 14.75
C GLN A 46 12.14 -23.43 13.49
N LEU A 47 13.10 -24.01 12.76
CA LEU A 47 13.63 -23.40 11.54
C LEU A 47 12.58 -23.31 10.41
N ALA A 48 11.60 -24.24 10.38
CA ALA A 48 10.45 -24.16 9.49
C ALA A 48 9.44 -23.08 9.90
N GLN A 49 9.21 -22.88 11.21
CA GLN A 49 8.37 -21.82 11.75
C GLN A 49 8.99 -20.44 11.49
N GLU A 50 10.26 -20.25 11.81
CA GLU A 50 11.00 -19.01 11.54
C GLU A 50 10.96 -18.64 10.06
N LYS A 51 11.15 -19.62 9.15
CA LYS A 51 11.03 -19.37 7.70
C LYS A 51 9.62 -18.96 7.28
N ARG A 52 8.57 -19.47 7.92
CA ARG A 52 7.18 -19.09 7.65
C ARG A 52 6.89 -17.68 8.16
N GLU A 53 7.37 -17.34 9.35
CA GLU A 53 7.23 -16.01 9.92
C GLU A 53 8.00 -14.96 9.13
N ALA A 54 9.25 -15.24 8.77
CA ALA A 54 10.05 -14.37 7.91
C ALA A 54 9.38 -14.12 6.55
N LYS A 55 8.77 -15.14 5.94
CA LYS A 55 7.98 -14.98 4.70
C LYS A 55 6.72 -14.13 4.92
N ARG A 56 6.03 -14.29 6.06
CA ARG A 56 4.85 -13.49 6.41
C ARG A 56 5.22 -12.03 6.61
N ILE A 57 6.29 -11.75 7.36
CA ILE A 57 6.82 -10.41 7.59
C ILE A 57 7.23 -9.76 6.26
N ALA A 58 8.02 -10.46 5.43
CA ALA A 58 8.42 -9.95 4.12
C ALA A 58 7.22 -9.69 3.18
N ALA A 59 6.17 -10.51 3.25
CA ALA A 59 4.93 -10.27 2.49
C ALA A 59 4.16 -9.05 3.02
N GLU A 60 4.11 -8.86 4.33
CA GLU A 60 3.47 -7.71 4.97
C GLU A 60 4.22 -6.41 4.67
N GLU A 61 5.54 -6.39 4.76
CA GLU A 61 6.38 -5.23 4.40
C GLU A 61 6.20 -4.86 2.92
N LYS A 62 6.20 -5.85 2.01
CA LYS A 62 5.91 -5.59 0.59
C LYS A 62 4.53 -4.97 0.38
N ARG A 63 3.52 -5.39 1.15
CA ARG A 63 2.18 -4.80 1.12
C ARG A 63 2.18 -3.37 1.64
N LYS A 64 2.88 -3.09 2.76
CA LYS A 64 3.02 -1.74 3.32
C LYS A 64 3.71 -0.80 2.34
N ILE A 65 4.84 -1.21 1.76
CA ILE A 65 5.57 -0.43 0.75
C ILE A 65 4.70 -0.18 -0.50
N ALA A 66 3.94 -1.19 -0.94
CA ALA A 66 3.03 -1.02 -2.08
C ALA A 66 1.89 -0.03 -1.76
N ALA A 67 1.33 -0.10 -0.54
CA ALA A 67 0.30 0.82 -0.06
C ALA A 67 0.83 2.26 0.05
N GLU A 68 2.00 2.46 0.65
CA GLU A 68 2.66 3.77 0.75
C GLU A 68 2.94 4.37 -0.63
N LYS A 69 3.44 3.55 -1.59
CA LYS A 69 3.65 4.00 -2.97
C LYS A 69 2.35 4.36 -3.67
N ALA A 70 1.27 3.62 -3.42
CA ALA A 70 -0.05 3.91 -3.98
C ALA A 70 -0.62 5.21 -3.39
N GLU A 71 -0.46 5.43 -2.09
CA GLU A 71 -0.87 6.66 -1.42
C GLU A 71 -0.06 7.86 -1.88
N ALA A 72 1.27 7.75 -1.97
CA ALA A 72 2.11 8.82 -2.50
C ALA A 72 1.71 9.22 -3.93
N LYS A 73 1.38 8.24 -4.80
CA LYS A 73 0.84 8.50 -6.14
C LYS A 73 -0.52 9.21 -6.08
N ARG A 74 -1.43 8.76 -5.20
CA ARG A 74 -2.74 9.38 -5.00
C ARG A 74 -2.61 10.84 -4.56
N VAL A 75 -1.77 11.11 -3.55
CA VAL A 75 -1.51 12.47 -3.04
C VAL A 75 -0.92 13.35 -4.14
N LYS A 76 0.09 12.85 -4.87
CA LYS A 76 0.69 13.59 -5.99
C LYS A 76 -0.33 13.92 -7.08
N ASN A 77 -1.19 12.96 -7.44
CA ASN A 77 -2.25 13.19 -8.42
C ASN A 77 -3.27 14.22 -7.94
N LEU A 78 -3.64 14.17 -6.65
CA LEU A 78 -4.55 15.13 -6.03
C LEU A 78 -3.96 16.55 -6.03
N GLN A 79 -2.70 16.71 -5.64
CA GLN A 79 -2.01 18.00 -5.67
C GLN A 79 -1.92 18.58 -7.09
N ASN A 80 -1.60 17.75 -8.09
CA ASN A 80 -1.54 18.18 -9.48
C ASN A 80 -2.93 18.59 -10.01
N ALA A 81 -3.97 17.85 -9.61
CA ALA A 81 -5.35 18.16 -9.98
C ALA A 81 -5.82 19.47 -9.34
N GLN A 82 -5.53 19.70 -8.06
CA GLN A 82 -5.80 20.97 -7.36
C GLN A 82 -5.11 22.15 -8.04
N LYS A 83 -3.81 22.05 -8.31
CA LYS A 83 -3.05 23.11 -9.00
C LYS A 83 -3.63 23.44 -10.37
N SER A 84 -4.09 22.42 -11.11
CA SER A 84 -4.69 22.60 -12.44
C SER A 84 -6.10 23.19 -12.36
N TYR A 85 -6.87 22.81 -11.35
CA TYR A 85 -8.17 23.41 -11.03
C TYR A 85 -8.04 24.90 -10.72
N ASP A 86 -7.17 25.27 -9.79
CA ASP A 86 -6.93 26.67 -9.40
C ASP A 86 -6.44 27.51 -10.58
N LYS A 87 -5.57 26.94 -11.42
CA LYS A 87 -5.12 27.59 -12.66
C LYS A 87 -6.28 27.86 -13.62
N SER A 88 -7.19 26.91 -13.77
CA SER A 88 -8.36 27.03 -14.64
C SER A 88 -9.33 28.08 -14.12
N LEU A 89 -9.61 28.10 -12.81
CA LEU A 89 -10.42 29.14 -12.17
C LEU A 89 -9.80 30.53 -12.33
N ASN A 90 -8.49 30.68 -12.09
CA ASN A 90 -7.81 31.95 -12.28
C ASN A 90 -7.88 32.43 -13.75
N ASN A 91 -7.76 31.53 -14.71
CA ASN A 91 -7.90 31.87 -16.12
C ASN A 91 -9.34 32.21 -16.51
N LYS A 92 -10.33 31.51 -15.94
CA LYS A 92 -11.77 31.83 -16.06
C LYS A 92 -12.01 33.27 -15.58
N HIS A 93 -11.66 33.59 -14.34
CA HIS A 93 -11.84 34.93 -13.77
C HIS A 93 -11.13 36.02 -14.60
N LYS A 94 -9.89 35.80 -15.06
CA LYS A 94 -9.19 36.76 -15.93
C LYS A 94 -9.92 36.97 -17.25
N SER A 95 -10.51 35.92 -17.82
CA SER A 95 -11.25 35.99 -19.08
C SER A 95 -12.60 36.69 -18.89
N GLU A 96 -13.30 36.42 -17.79
CA GLU A 96 -14.54 37.11 -17.40
C GLU A 96 -14.31 38.61 -17.16
N MET A 97 -13.22 38.99 -16.47
CA MET A 97 -12.85 40.39 -16.31
C MET A 97 -12.59 41.08 -17.66
N LYS A 98 -11.92 40.39 -18.59
CA LYS A 98 -11.69 40.92 -19.95
C LYS A 98 -12.99 41.04 -20.73
N LEU A 99 -13.87 40.04 -20.63
CA LEU A 99 -15.20 40.02 -21.22
C LEU A 99 -16.02 41.22 -20.75
N ALA A 100 -16.12 41.42 -19.43
CA ALA A 100 -16.83 42.55 -18.83
C ALA A 100 -16.29 43.89 -19.33
N LYS A 101 -14.97 44.07 -19.34
CA LYS A 101 -14.33 45.28 -19.88
C LYS A 101 -14.66 45.51 -21.36
N LYS A 102 -14.68 44.46 -22.18
CA LYS A 102 -15.00 44.55 -23.61
C LYS A 102 -16.47 44.84 -23.86
N ARG A 103 -17.38 44.24 -23.10
CA ARG A 103 -18.82 44.55 -23.13
C ARG A 103 -19.10 46.01 -22.78
N VAL A 104 -18.48 46.53 -21.72
CA VAL A 104 -18.60 47.96 -21.36
C VAL A 104 -18.08 48.86 -22.49
N LYS A 105 -16.96 48.50 -23.12
CA LYS A 105 -16.43 49.26 -24.27
C LYS A 105 -17.37 49.24 -25.48
N LEU A 106 -17.97 48.09 -25.79
CA LEU A 106 -18.96 47.96 -26.87
C LEU A 106 -20.16 48.86 -26.60
N GLU A 107 -20.73 48.78 -25.40
CA GLU A 107 -21.86 49.61 -24.98
C GLU A 107 -21.54 51.10 -25.06
N GLN A 108 -20.37 51.52 -24.58
CA GLN A 108 -19.91 52.90 -24.73
C GLN A 108 -19.72 53.32 -26.19
N ALA A 109 -19.22 52.44 -27.06
CA ALA A 109 -19.04 52.71 -28.48
C ALA A 109 -20.40 52.88 -29.19
N ARG A 110 -21.39 52.05 -28.84
CA ARG A 110 -22.78 52.15 -29.29
C ARG A 110 -23.42 53.46 -28.84
N LEU A 111 -23.33 53.79 -27.56
CA LEU A 111 -23.89 55.03 -26.99
C LEU A 111 -23.27 56.29 -27.59
N LYS A 112 -21.96 56.28 -27.85
CA LYS A 112 -21.27 57.42 -28.44
C LYS A 112 -21.56 57.60 -29.94
N GLY A 113 -22.05 56.57 -30.63
CA GLY A 113 -22.41 56.61 -32.05
C GLY A 113 -21.24 56.86 -33.02
N LYS A 114 -19.98 56.83 -32.54
CA LYS A 114 -18.78 57.14 -33.35
C LYS A 114 -18.12 55.91 -33.96
N ALA A 115 -18.54 54.71 -33.59
CA ALA A 115 -17.99 53.47 -34.12
C ALA A 115 -18.73 53.05 -35.38
N THR A 116 -18.00 52.59 -36.40
CA THR A 116 -18.63 52.05 -37.62
C THR A 116 -19.26 50.69 -37.33
N PRO A 117 -20.22 50.22 -38.17
CA PRO A 117 -20.75 48.86 -38.05
C PRO A 117 -19.66 47.78 -38.09
N ALA A 118 -18.60 47.99 -38.87
CA ALA A 118 -17.46 47.08 -38.94
C ALA A 118 -16.66 47.04 -37.62
N ASP A 119 -16.49 48.18 -36.94
CA ASP A 119 -15.82 48.24 -35.64
C ASP A 119 -16.63 47.55 -34.55
N LEU A 120 -17.95 47.77 -34.54
CA LEU A 120 -18.86 47.11 -33.60
C LEU A 120 -18.84 45.59 -33.80
N ALA A 121 -18.89 45.12 -35.06
CA ALA A 121 -18.82 43.70 -35.38
C ALA A 121 -17.49 43.06 -34.94
N LYS A 122 -16.36 43.76 -35.08
CA LYS A 122 -15.06 43.29 -34.56
C LYS A 122 -15.08 43.14 -33.04
N MET A 123 -15.64 44.12 -32.32
CA MET A 123 -15.75 44.06 -30.86
C MET A 123 -16.67 42.92 -30.40
N GLU A 124 -17.79 42.70 -31.09
CA GLU A 124 -18.70 41.59 -30.82
C GLU A 124 -18.04 40.22 -31.07
N LEU A 125 -17.26 40.10 -32.14
CA LEU A 125 -16.47 38.89 -32.42
C LEU A 125 -15.45 38.61 -31.30
N GLU A 126 -14.75 39.64 -30.83
CA GLU A 126 -13.82 39.51 -29.70
C GLU A 126 -14.52 39.09 -28.40
N ILE A 127 -15.72 39.64 -28.13
CA ILE A 127 -16.56 39.24 -26.99
C ILE A 127 -16.91 37.76 -27.11
N LYS A 128 -17.42 37.30 -28.25
CA LYS A 128 -17.75 35.88 -28.48
C LYS A 128 -16.54 34.96 -28.28
N LYS A 129 -15.35 35.36 -28.76
CA LYS A 129 -14.11 34.60 -28.53
C LYS A 129 -13.76 34.48 -27.05
N LEU A 130 -14.01 35.54 -26.27
CA LEU A 130 -13.81 35.51 -24.81
C LEU A 130 -14.86 34.66 -24.09
N GLU A 131 -16.11 34.65 -24.55
CA GLU A 131 -17.17 33.76 -24.01
C GLU A 131 -16.78 32.29 -24.18
N ILE A 132 -16.38 31.90 -25.40
CA ILE A 132 -15.87 30.55 -25.68
C ILE A 132 -14.68 30.21 -24.79
N ALA A 133 -13.79 31.18 -24.54
CA ALA A 133 -12.66 30.97 -23.64
C ALA A 133 -13.11 30.74 -22.18
N VAL A 134 -14.09 31.49 -21.68
CA VAL A 134 -14.66 31.31 -20.34
C VAL A 134 -15.28 29.92 -20.20
N GLU A 135 -16.11 29.50 -21.17
CA GLU A 135 -16.74 28.16 -21.18
C GLU A 135 -15.68 27.04 -21.21
N LYS A 136 -14.61 27.22 -21.99
CA LYS A 136 -13.50 26.27 -22.02
C LYS A 136 -12.85 26.13 -20.64
N TRP A 137 -12.53 27.24 -19.98
CA TRP A 137 -11.90 27.21 -18.65
C TRP A 137 -12.83 26.63 -17.60
N GLU A 138 -14.13 26.84 -17.71
CA GLU A 138 -15.14 26.21 -16.87
C GLU A 138 -15.20 24.69 -17.07
N GLY A 139 -15.19 24.23 -18.32
CA GLY A 139 -15.11 22.79 -18.63
C GLY A 139 -13.83 22.15 -18.10
N ASP A 140 -12.69 22.82 -18.26
CA ASP A 140 -11.40 22.36 -17.72
C ASP A 140 -11.41 22.32 -16.18
N ALA A 141 -11.96 23.34 -15.52
CA ALA A 141 -12.15 23.35 -14.06
C ALA A 141 -13.02 22.18 -13.60
N ALA A 142 -14.17 21.93 -14.26
CA ALA A 142 -15.03 20.80 -13.94
C ALA A 142 -14.33 19.44 -14.10
N LYS A 143 -13.50 19.29 -15.14
CA LYS A 143 -12.68 18.08 -15.37
C LYS A 143 -11.66 17.87 -14.26
N HIS A 144 -10.96 18.93 -13.86
CA HIS A 144 -10.00 18.86 -12.75
C HIS A 144 -10.69 18.58 -11.42
N TRP A 145 -11.87 19.17 -11.18
CA TRP A 145 -12.68 18.90 -9.99
C TRP A 145 -13.06 17.43 -9.86
N ARG A 146 -13.56 16.79 -10.93
CA ARG A 146 -13.84 15.34 -10.93
C ARG A 146 -12.59 14.50 -10.67
N THR A 147 -11.42 14.97 -11.09
CA THR A 147 -10.14 14.30 -10.82
C THR A 147 -9.74 14.42 -9.35
N ILE A 148 -9.98 15.58 -8.73
CA ILE A 148 -9.81 15.78 -7.28
C ILE A 148 -10.74 14.81 -6.54
N GLU A 149 -12.03 14.80 -6.86
CA GLU A 149 -13.03 13.94 -6.22
C GLU A 149 -12.65 12.45 -6.28
N ARG A 150 -12.13 11.99 -7.42
CA ARG A 150 -11.69 10.59 -7.60
C ARG A 150 -10.46 10.23 -6.74
N ASN A 151 -9.54 11.18 -6.52
CA ASN A 151 -8.31 10.93 -5.77
C ASN A 151 -8.42 11.35 -4.29
N SER A 152 -9.47 12.08 -3.92
CA SER A 152 -9.80 12.36 -2.53
C SER A 152 -10.06 11.04 -1.82
N PRO A 153 -9.64 10.91 -0.55
CA PRO A 153 -10.11 9.79 0.25
C PRO A 153 -11.63 9.83 0.21
N ARG A 154 -12.28 8.75 -0.24
CA ARG A 154 -13.70 8.61 0.09
C ARG A 154 -13.74 8.66 1.61
N ARG A 155 -14.48 9.61 2.19
CA ARG A 155 -14.92 9.44 3.57
C ARG A 155 -15.62 8.09 3.54
N ASP A 156 -15.02 7.10 4.17
CA ASP A 156 -15.67 5.84 4.40
C ASP A 156 -17.01 6.22 5.01
N ARG A 157 -18.03 5.93 4.22
CA ARG A 157 -19.38 5.86 4.72
C ARG A 157 -19.26 4.85 5.85
N ASP A 158 -19.66 5.33 7.03
CA ASP A 158 -19.67 4.67 8.31
C ASP A 158 -20.59 3.44 8.20
N ASP A 159 -20.17 2.45 7.43
CA ASP A 159 -20.93 1.25 7.16
C ASP A 159 -20.52 0.28 8.26
N GLY A 160 -21.11 0.50 9.44
CA GLY A 160 -21.26 -0.49 10.52
C GLY A 160 -22.05 -1.72 10.06
N GLY A 161 -21.64 -2.33 8.95
CA GLY A 161 -22.15 -3.56 8.41
C GLY A 161 -21.44 -4.72 9.06
N LYS A 162 -21.87 -5.06 10.29
CA LYS A 162 -21.81 -6.42 10.79
C LYS A 162 -22.30 -7.35 9.66
N ARG A 163 -21.37 -8.06 9.02
CA ARG A 163 -21.69 -9.30 8.31
C ARG A 163 -21.36 -10.44 9.26
N GLU A 164 -22.24 -10.62 10.24
CA GLU A 164 -22.45 -11.93 10.86
C GLU A 164 -23.29 -12.73 9.86
N ASN A 165 -22.71 -13.81 9.34
CA ASN A 165 -23.39 -14.99 8.81
C ASN A 165 -22.42 -16.16 8.97
#